data_AF-A0A3B0VRY8-F1
#
_entry.id   AF-A0A3B0VRY8-F1
#
_cell.length_a   1.000
_cell.length_b   1.000
_cell.length_c   1.000
_cell.angle_alpha   90.00
_cell.angle_beta   90.00
_cell.angle_gamma   90.00
#
_symmetry.space_group_name_H-M   'P 1'
#
loop_
_entity.id
_entity.type
_entity.pdbx_description
1 polymer ?
#
loop_
_entity_poly.entity_id
_entity_poly.type
_entity_poly.pdbx_seq_one_letter_code
_entity_poly.pdbx_strand_id
1 'polypeptide(L)' 'MKKLISSGSELEQTFAYSRAVIDGDYVFVSGTTGYDYDSMNTSKVLNKKSPK' A
#
# COMPACT_ATOMS: atom_id res chain seq x y z
N MET A 1 -5.65 19.12 -11.91
CA MET A 1 -6.81 18.27 -11.51
C MET A 1 -6.25 17.08 -10.77
N LYS A 2 -6.73 16.82 -9.55
CA LYS A 2 -6.28 15.70 -8.72
C LYS A 2 -6.99 14.41 -9.16
N LYS A 3 -6.26 13.32 -9.41
CA LYS A 3 -6.83 11.99 -9.68
C LYS A 3 -6.33 10.98 -8.64
N LEU A 4 -7.27 10.27 -8.00
CA LEU A 4 -6.99 9.21 -7.05
C LEU A 4 -6.90 7.86 -7.77
N ILE A 5 -5.93 7.05 -7.40
CA ILE A 5 -5.76 5.68 -7.89
C ILE A 5 -5.94 4.73 -6.70
N SER A 6 -6.85 3.78 -6.88
CA SER A 6 -7.18 2.74 -5.90
C SER A 6 -6.91 1.35 -6.49
N SER A 7 -6.48 0.41 -5.66
CA SER A 7 -6.34 -1.00 -6.04
C SER A 7 -7.52 -1.85 -5.59
N GLY A 8 -8.40 -1.31 -4.73
CA GLY A 8 -9.53 -2.04 -4.17
C GLY A 8 -9.17 -2.87 -2.92
N SER A 9 -7.96 -2.72 -2.39
CA SER A 9 -7.58 -3.35 -1.12
C SER A 9 -8.44 -2.82 0.03
N GLU A 10 -8.84 -3.72 0.94
CA GLU A 10 -9.58 -3.36 2.16
C GLU A 10 -8.81 -2.33 3.00
N LEU A 11 -7.47 -2.39 2.98
CA LEU A 11 -6.60 -1.45 3.68
C LEU A 11 -6.83 0.01 3.24
N GLU A 12 -7.16 0.26 1.97
CA GLU A 12 -7.43 1.61 1.47
C GLU A 12 -8.66 2.21 2.16
N GLN A 13 -9.67 1.38 2.43
CA GLN A 13 -10.89 1.79 3.13
C GLN A 13 -10.63 1.91 4.64
N THR A 14 -9.95 0.94 5.24
CA THR A 14 -9.67 0.93 6.70
C THR A 14 -8.82 2.11 7.13
N PHE A 15 -7.82 2.49 6.32
CA PHE A 15 -6.86 3.54 6.66
C PHE A 15 -7.06 4.83 5.86
N ALA A 16 -8.15 4.93 5.09
CA ALA A 16 -8.56 6.12 4.33
C ALA A 16 -7.45 6.74 3.45
N TYR A 17 -6.82 5.93 2.59
CA TYR A 17 -5.76 6.40 1.68
C TYR A 17 -5.93 5.87 0.25
N SER A 18 -5.26 6.53 -0.71
CA SER A 18 -5.15 6.09 -2.11
C SER A 18 -3.77 5.51 -2.40
N ARG A 19 -3.69 4.50 -3.29
CA ARG A 19 -2.41 3.88 -3.70
C ARG A 19 -1.51 4.84 -4.43
N ALA A 20 -2.10 5.71 -5.23
CA ALA A 20 -1.40 6.83 -5.81
C ALA A 20 -2.32 8.03 -5.99
N VAL A 21 -1.72 9.21 -6.05
CA VAL A 21 -2.38 10.47 -6.40
C VAL A 21 -1.60 11.11 -7.53
N ILE A 22 -2.31 11.44 -8.60
CA ILE A 22 -1.78 12.26 -9.70
C ILE A 22 -2.18 13.70 -9.41
N ASP A 23 -1.19 14.59 -9.40
CA ASP A 23 -1.39 16.03 -9.29
C ASP A 23 -0.44 16.79 -10.22
N GLY A 24 -1.01 17.41 -11.26
CA GLY A 24 -0.24 17.97 -12.38
C GLY A 24 0.60 16.90 -13.07
N ASP A 25 1.91 17.15 -13.17
CA ASP A 25 2.88 16.26 -13.78
C ASP A 25 3.49 15.25 -12.79
N TYR A 26 3.05 15.27 -11.54
CA TYR A 26 3.58 14.41 -10.48
C TYR A 26 2.65 13.25 -10.16
N VAL A 27 3.27 12.12 -9.80
CA VAL A 27 2.59 10.94 -9.25
C VAL A 27 3.19 10.63 -7.89
N PHE A 28 2.37 10.74 -6.85
CA PHE A 28 2.73 10.37 -5.48
C PHE A 28 2.24 8.96 -5.19
N VAL A 29 3.15 8.06 -4.81
CA VAL A 29 2.83 6.66 -4.52
C VAL A 29 2.83 6.44 -3.01
N SER A 30 1.82 5.72 -2.50
CA SER A 30 1.74 5.35 -1.09
C SER A 30 2.90 4.43 -0.70
N GLY A 31 3.40 4.55 0.53
CA GLY A 31 4.35 3.60 1.08
C GLY A 31 3.81 2.17 1.05
N THR A 32 4.70 1.19 0.85
CA THR A 32 4.34 -0.23 0.89
C THR A 32 4.80 -0.83 2.21
N THR A 33 3.96 -1.68 2.80
CA THR A 33 4.32 -2.49 3.98
C THR A 33 4.30 -3.96 3.60
N GLY A 34 5.08 -4.77 4.32
CA GLY A 34 5.04 -6.22 4.19
C GLY A 34 3.73 -6.77 4.73
N TYR A 35 2.95 -7.41 3.87
CA TYR A 35 1.67 -8.03 4.23
C TYR A 35 1.65 -9.48 3.72
N ASP A 36 1.41 -10.43 4.63
CA ASP A 36 1.18 -11.82 4.26
C ASP A 36 -0.30 -11.97 3.91
N TYR A 37 -0.61 -12.11 2.62
CA TYR A 37 -1.97 -12.19 2.11
C TYR A 37 -2.66 -13.54 2.39
N ASP A 38 -1.90 -14.60 2.71
CA ASP A 38 -2.48 -15.91 3.08
C ASP A 38 -3.08 -15.85 4.49
N SER A 39 -2.41 -15.12 5.39
CA SER A 39 -2.78 -14.99 6.81
C SER A 39 -3.38 -13.63 7.19
N MET A 40 -3.50 -12.71 6.23
CA MET A 40 -3.96 -11.33 6.43
C MET A 40 -3.19 -10.60 7.56
N ASN A 41 -1.90 -10.87 7.72
CA ASN A 41 -1.12 -10.41 8.88
C ASN A 41 0.27 -9.83 8.51
N THR A 42 0.68 -8.77 9.18
CA THR A 42 1.98 -8.11 8.98
C THR A 42 3.12 -8.74 9.79
N SER A 43 2.83 -9.39 10.93
CA SER A 43 3.83 -9.94 11.87
C SER A 43 4.71 -11.03 11.26
N LYS A 44 4.16 -11.86 10.37
CA LYS A 44 4.89 -12.97 9.73
C LYS A 44 5.93 -12.46 8.72
N VAL A 45 5.70 -11.30 8.10
CA VAL A 45 6.65 -10.69 7.17
C VAL A 45 7.82 -10.04 7.90
N LEU A 46 7.58 -9.43 9.08
CA LEU A 46 8.64 -8.79 9.87
C LEU A 46 9.75 -9.76 10.32
N ASN A 47 9.43 -11.06 10.43
CA ASN A 47 10.39 -12.09 10.82
C ASN A 47 11.15 -12.72 9.63
N LYS A 48 10.80 -12.36 8.39
CA LYS A 48 11.59 -12.74 7.22
C LYS A 48 12.71 -11.72 7.03
N LYS A 49 13.91 -12.06 7.53
CA LYS A 49 15.13 -11.35 7.11
C LYS A 49 15.22 -11.42 5.59
N SER A 50 15.32 -10.28 4.92
CA SER A 50 15.68 -10.26 3.49
C SER A 50 16.93 -11.12 3.31
N PRO A 51 16.97 -12.04 2.33
CA PRO A 51 18.23 -12.69 1.99
C PRO A 51 19.21 -11.57 1.66
N LYS A 52 20.32 -11.53 2.40
CA LYS A 52 21.45 -10.65 2.08
C LYS A 52 22.06 -11.08 0.76
#